data_AF-A0A948PW21-F1
#
_entry.id   AF-A0A948PW21-F1
#
_cell.length_a   1.000
_cell.length_b   1.000
_cell.length_c   1.000
_cell.angle_alpha   90.00
_cell.angle_beta   90.00
_cell.angle_gamma   90.00
#
_symmetry.space_group_name_H-M   'P 1'
#
loop_
_entity.id
_entity.type
_entity.pdbx_description
1 polymer ?
#
loop_
_entity_poly.entity_id
_entity_poly.type
_entity_poly.pdbx_seq_one_letter_code
_entity_poly.pdbx_strand_id
1 'polypeptide(L)'
;MNDRERFLNVMNYKPVDRCVYGVWTGAWPETIERWKTEGYDPDNPPRFDIDRWEWQSGWFFPNPPFEKKIFSEDAETVLFT
;
A
#
# COMPACT_ATOMS: atom_id res chain seq x y z
N MET A 1 6.45 -22.01 3.19
CA MET A 1 6.90 -21.07 4.24
C MET A 1 5.66 -20.41 4.84
N ASN A 2 5.61 -20.12 6.15
CA ASN A 2 4.53 -19.30 6.70
C ASN A 2 4.80 -17.79 6.51
N ASP A 3 3.79 -16.95 6.72
CA ASP A 3 3.90 -15.53 6.41
C ASP A 3 4.94 -14.81 7.27
N ARG A 4 5.08 -15.19 8.55
CA ARG A 4 6.11 -14.64 9.45
C ARG A 4 7.51 -15.02 9.00
N GLU A 5 7.74 -16.28 8.64
CA GLU A 5 9.01 -16.77 8.13
C GLU A 5 9.40 -16.07 6.82
N ARG A 6 8.43 -15.88 5.92
CA ARG A 6 8.64 -15.19 4.64
C ARG A 6 9.04 -13.75 4.85
N PHE A 7 8.30 -13.02 5.70
CA PHE A 7 8.63 -11.65 6.06
C PHE A 7 10.06 -11.53 6.59
N LEU A 8 10.42 -12.37 7.57
CA LEU A 8 11.76 -12.35 8.15
C LEU A 8 12.85 -12.72 7.12
N ASN A 9 12.59 -13.68 6.23
CA ASN A 9 13.55 -14.05 5.21
C ASN A 9 13.77 -12.94 4.17
N VAL A 10 12.72 -12.25 3.73
CA VAL A 10 12.84 -11.07 2.84
C VAL A 10 13.70 -10.00 3.50
N MET A 11 13.41 -9.63 4.75
CA MET A 11 14.15 -8.58 5.47
C MET A 11 15.62 -8.93 5.73
N ASN A 12 15.97 -10.21 5.67
CA ASN A 12 17.32 -10.72 5.90
C ASN A 12 17.98 -11.28 4.62
N TYR A 13 17.45 -10.97 3.44
CA TYR A 13 18.00 -11.39 2.15
C TYR A 13 18.20 -12.91 2.02
N LYS A 14 17.27 -13.70 2.57
CA LYS A 14 17.27 -15.17 2.48
C LYS A 14 16.30 -15.66 1.40
N PRO A 15 16.49 -16.87 0.86
CA PRO A 15 15.54 -17.46 -0.07
C PRO A 15 14.11 -17.52 0.49
N VAL A 16 13.12 -17.26 -0.38
CA VAL A 16 11.69 -17.32 -0.10
C VAL A 16 10.96 -18.15 -1.16
N ASP A 17 9.82 -18.72 -0.80
CA ASP A 17 9.01 -19.57 -1.69
C ASP A 17 8.22 -18.77 -2.73
N ARG A 18 7.89 -17.51 -2.43
CA ARG A 18 7.28 -16.54 -3.36
C ARG A 18 7.63 -15.11 -2.96
N CYS A 19 7.43 -14.17 -3.88
CA CYS A 19 7.73 -12.76 -3.63
C CYS A 19 6.69 -12.16 -2.68
N VAL A 20 7.14 -11.35 -1.71
CA VAL A 20 6.26 -10.47 -0.93
C VAL A 20 5.95 -9.25 -1.81
N TYR A 21 5.04 -9.42 -2.76
CA TYR A 21 4.54 -8.35 -3.61
C TYR A 21 3.31 -7.76 -2.94
N GLY A 22 3.27 -6.45 -2.74
CA GLY A 22 2.17 -5.86 -1.98
C GLY A 22 2.23 -4.35 -1.77
N VAL A 23 1.05 -3.74 -2.02
CA VAL A 23 0.62 -2.34 -1.86
C VAL A 23 1.65 -1.29 -2.32
N TRP A 24 1.26 -0.57 -3.39
CA TRP A 24 2.05 0.41 -4.17
C TRP A 24 2.92 -0.14 -5.32
N THR A 25 2.81 -1.43 -5.62
CA THR A 25 3.49 -2.05 -6.77
C THR A 25 2.54 -2.37 -7.93
N GLY A 26 1.43 -1.63 -8.04
CA GLY A 26 0.69 -1.59 -9.29
C GLY A 26 1.54 -0.92 -10.37
N ALA A 27 1.32 -1.27 -11.63
CA ALA A 27 1.93 -0.52 -12.72
C ALA A 27 1.37 0.91 -12.75
N TRP A 28 2.24 1.88 -13.01
CA TRP A 28 1.84 3.27 -13.25
C TRP A 28 0.84 3.35 -14.41
N PRO A 29 -0.09 4.33 -14.43
CA PRO A 29 -1.04 4.49 -15.52
C PRO A 29 -0.37 4.46 -16.91
N GLU A 30 0.76 5.13 -17.06
CA GLU A 30 1.56 5.18 -18.30
C GLU A 30 2.11 3.81 -18.68
N THR A 31 2.48 3.00 -17.69
CA THR A 31 2.95 1.62 -17.90
C THR A 31 1.80 0.73 -18.33
N ILE A 32 0.62 0.89 -17.74
CA ILE A 32 -0.59 0.18 -18.14
C ILE A 32 -0.96 0.51 -19.60
N GLU A 33 -0.92 1.80 -19.99
CA GLU A 33 -1.21 2.19 -21.38
C GLU A 33 -0.23 1.56 -22.37
N ARG A 34 1.07 1.56 -22.05
CA ARG A 34 2.08 0.88 -22.87
C ARG A 34 1.80 -0.62 -22.97
N TRP A 35 1.52 -1.28 -21.85
CA TRP A 35 1.26 -2.72 -21.81
C TRP A 35 0.04 -3.11 -22.64
N LYS A 36 -1.03 -2.31 -22.67
CA LYS A 36 -2.19 -2.55 -23.55
C LYS A 36 -1.76 -2.66 -25.01
N THR A 37 -0.80 -1.86 -25.46
CA THR A 37 -0.24 -1.94 -26.83
C THR A 37 0.64 -3.17 -27.05
N GLU A 38 1.18 -3.75 -25.97
CA GLU A 38 2.01 -4.96 -25.97
C GLU A 38 1.19 -6.25 -25.81
N GLY A 39 -0.14 -6.16 -25.74
CA GLY A 39 -1.05 -7.31 -25.61
C GLY A 39 -1.50 -7.62 -24.18
N TYR A 40 -1.33 -6.69 -23.24
CA TYR A 40 -1.90 -6.81 -21.90
C TYR A 40 -3.42 -6.63 -21.93
N ASP A 41 -4.12 -7.61 -21.38
CA ASP A 41 -5.57 -7.61 -21.20
C ASP A 41 -5.92 -7.20 -19.75
N PRO A 42 -6.51 -6.00 -19.54
CA PRO A 42 -6.90 -5.55 -18.21
C PRO A 42 -8.07 -6.34 -17.60
N ASP A 43 -8.89 -7.01 -18.43
CA ASP A 43 -9.99 -7.86 -17.95
C ASP A 43 -9.48 -9.24 -17.51
N ASN A 44 -8.26 -9.62 -17.94
CA ASN A 44 -7.59 -10.85 -17.55
C ASN A 44 -6.11 -10.60 -17.18
N PRO A 45 -5.84 -9.88 -16.08
CA PRO A 45 -4.47 -9.57 -15.69
C PRO A 45 -3.71 -10.86 -15.31
N PRO A 46 -2.39 -10.93 -15.59
CA PRO A 46 -1.56 -12.06 -15.19
C PRO A 46 -1.61 -12.20 -13.66
N ARG A 47 -1.85 -13.44 -13.22
CA ARG A 47 -1.82 -13.78 -11.80
C ARG A 47 -0.38 -14.04 -11.39
N PHE A 48 0.21 -13.09 -10.70
CA PHE A 48 1.52 -13.31 -10.06
C PHE A 48 1.33 -14.19 -8.82
N ASP A 49 2.30 -15.07 -8.57
CA ASP A 49 2.35 -15.86 -7.33
C ASP A 49 2.86 -14.96 -6.19
N ILE A 50 1.93 -14.24 -5.58
CA ILE A 50 2.16 -13.21 -4.57
C ILE A 50 1.29 -13.45 -3.35
N ASP A 51 1.67 -12.85 -2.23
CA ASP A 51 0.84 -12.90 -1.02
C ASP A 51 -0.52 -12.25 -1.26
N ARG A 52 -1.57 -12.79 -0.62
CA ARG A 52 -2.90 -12.18 -0.61
C ARG A 52 -2.87 -10.99 0.35
N TRP A 53 -3.18 -9.80 -0.17
CA TRP A 53 -3.36 -8.61 0.65
C TRP A 53 -4.83 -8.34 0.88
N GLU A 54 -5.22 -8.19 2.14
CA GLU A 54 -6.51 -7.64 2.49
C GLU A 54 -6.34 -6.16 2.81
N TRP A 55 -6.95 -5.32 1.98
CA TRP A 55 -6.97 -3.89 2.24
C TRP A 55 -8.12 -3.58 3.20
N GLN A 56 -7.76 -3.24 4.43
CA GLN A 56 -8.71 -2.74 5.41
C GLN A 56 -8.50 -1.24 5.54
N SER A 57 -9.41 -0.47 4.95
CA SER A 57 -9.44 0.97 5.15
C SER A 57 -10.31 1.32 6.35
N GLY A 58 -9.79 2.19 7.19
CA GLY A 58 -10.55 2.82 8.26
C GLY A 58 -10.07 4.25 8.46
N TRP A 59 -10.94 5.08 9.03
CA TRP A 59 -10.53 6.37 9.55
C TRP A 59 -9.52 6.13 10.68
N PHE A 60 -8.23 6.43 10.43
CA PHE A 60 -7.14 6.16 11.39
C PHE A 60 -7.05 7.21 12.50
N PHE A 61 -7.85 8.27 12.40
CA PHE A 61 -7.97 9.29 13.44
C PHE A 61 -9.05 8.90 14.45
N PRO A 62 -9.05 9.52 15.64
CA PRO A 62 -10.13 9.37 16.61
C PRO A 62 -11.51 9.52 15.94
N ASN A 63 -12.41 8.58 16.22
CA ASN A 63 -13.81 8.62 15.79
C ASN A 63 -14.71 8.33 17.00
N PRO A 64 -15.44 9.34 17.53
CA PRO A 64 -15.54 10.70 17.01
C PRO A 64 -14.22 11.48 17.14
N PRO A 65 -13.98 12.48 16.28
CA PRO A 65 -12.83 13.36 16.42
C PRO A 65 -12.87 14.10 17.76
N PHE A 66 -11.69 14.48 18.28
CA PHE A 66 -11.62 15.41 19.39
C PHE A 66 -12.22 16.77 19.00
N GLU A 67 -12.73 17.51 19.99
CA GLU A 67 -13.22 18.87 19.76
C GLU A 67 -12.06 19.76 19.30
N LYS A 68 -12.18 20.34 18.10
CA LYS A 68 -11.15 21.23 17.56
C LYS A 68 -11.05 22.49 18.42
N LYS A 69 -9.95 22.66 19.16
CA LYS A 69 -9.68 23.87 19.95
C LYS A 69 -8.33 24.48 19.59
N ILE A 70 -8.34 25.72 19.09
CA ILE A 70 -7.13 26.46 18.70
C ILE A 70 -6.46 27.03 19.95
N PHE A 71 -5.17 26.76 20.10
CA PHE A 71 -4.33 27.29 21.17
C PHE A 71 -3.50 28.49 20.71
N SER A 72 -2.97 28.45 19.48
CA SER A 72 -2.22 29.54 18.87
C SER A 72 -2.28 29.46 17.35
N GLU A 73 -2.22 30.61 16.70
CA GLU A 73 -2.17 30.74 15.24
C GLU A 73 -1.20 31.86 14.87
N ASP A 74 -0.31 31.57 13.93
CA ASP A 74 0.58 32.54 13.29
C ASP A 74 0.40 32.50 11.76
N ALA A 75 1.26 33.22 11.02
CA ALA A 75 1.13 33.33 9.57
C ALA A 75 1.34 32.00 8.82
N GLU A 76 1.97 31.01 9.44
CA GLU A 76 2.36 29.74 8.81
C GLU A 76 1.73 28.51 9.50
N THR A 77 1.37 28.61 10.77
CA THR A 77 1.00 27.44 11.60
C THR A 77 -0.21 27.68 12.50
N VAL A 78 -1.05 26.64 12.65
CA VAL A 78 -2.16 26.57 13.63
C VAL A 78 -1.90 25.42 14.60
N LEU A 79 -1.82 25.72 15.88
CA LEU A 79 -1.78 24.74 16.96
C LEU A 79 -3.20 24.48 17.48
N PHE A 80 -3.66 23.23 17.39
CA PHE A 80 -4.97 22.81 17.88
C PHE A 80 -4.93 21.42 18.51
N THR A 81 -5.91 21.13 19.37
CA THR A 81 -6.29 19.74 19.76
C THR A 81 -7.53 19.31 19.01
#